data_AF-A0A2P5KSD1-F1
#
_entry.id   AF-A0A2P5KSD1-F1
#
_cell.length_a   1.000
_cell.length_b   1.000
_cell.length_c   1.000
_cell.angle_alpha   90.00
_cell.angle_beta   90.00
_cell.angle_gamma   90.00
#
_symmetry.space_group_name_H-M   'P 1'
#
loop_
_entity.id
_entity.type
_entity.pdbx_description
1 polymer ?
#
loop_
_entity_poly.entity_id
_entity_poly.type
_entity_poly.pdbx_seq_one_letter_code
_entity_poly.pdbx_strand_id
1 'polypeptide(L)'
;MVTMIRSDLDFILAQIKIAEADAANIDIVAAGLVPNVELPWGLRRVDGSNNNLIPGQEHFGSADQPFKRSLLQDFRNDADGDTIQFGPPGTPAIPGVTLLTNTDYGVRAENTNPDPRGIQPGDVVDADPRIISNLIVDQTANNPAAVYRALQAAGLDNATAFGLLDDFAAAVLAVKDARVAIDAANDLVTLRTQQLTAAEGDLADALAANAAQAVIVAAYEAASASLQSAV
;
A
#
# COMPACT_ATOMS: atom_id res chain seq x y z
N MET A 1 -12.38 18.63 61.90
CA MET A 1 -11.12 19.36 61.69
C MET A 1 -10.00 18.46 62.19
N VAL A 2 -9.03 18.13 61.34
CA VAL A 2 -7.88 17.31 61.76
C VAL A 2 -6.90 18.22 62.48
N THR A 3 -6.48 17.84 63.69
CA THR A 3 -5.48 18.57 64.47
C THR A 3 -4.16 17.82 64.35
N MET A 4 -3.16 18.42 63.70
CA MET A 4 -1.82 17.87 63.60
C MET A 4 -1.05 18.12 64.90
N ILE A 5 -0.40 17.10 65.45
CA ILE A 5 0.55 17.25 66.55
C ILE A 5 1.98 17.37 66.00
N ARG A 6 2.94 17.81 66.83
CA ARG A 6 4.33 18.02 66.40
C ARG A 6 4.96 16.80 65.72
N SER A 7 4.69 15.60 66.24
CA SER A 7 5.18 14.35 65.66
C SER A 7 4.69 14.12 64.22
N ASP A 8 3.47 14.54 63.89
CA ASP A 8 2.92 14.41 62.54
C ASP A 8 3.65 15.35 61.57
N LEU A 9 3.93 16.58 62.01
CA LEU A 9 4.68 17.57 61.23
C LEU A 9 6.13 17.13 61.01
N ASP A 10 6.77 16.55 62.02
CA ASP A 10 8.12 16.01 61.91
C ASP A 10 8.17 14.83 60.91
N PHE A 11 7.16 13.96 60.93
CA PHE A 11 7.03 12.87 59.96
C PHE A 11 6.83 13.39 58.54
N ILE A 12 5.89 14.32 58.33
CA ILE A 12 5.63 14.91 57.01
C ILE A 12 6.90 15.59 56.47
N LEU A 13 7.61 16.34 57.31
CA LEU A 13 8.86 16.98 56.90
C LEU A 13 9.93 15.96 56.48
N ALA A 14 10.03 14.83 57.16
CA ALA A 14 10.94 13.75 56.77
C ALA A 14 10.56 13.19 55.38
N GLN A 15 9.28 12.96 55.10
CA GLN A 15 8.82 12.49 53.78
C GLN A 15 9.11 13.50 52.67
N ILE A 16 8.94 14.80 52.95
CA ILE A 16 9.26 15.88 51.99
C ILE A 16 10.76 15.87 51.67
N LYS A 17 11.64 15.79 52.68
CA LYS A 17 13.09 15.75 52.46
C LYS A 17 13.54 14.53 51.66
N ILE A 18 12.92 13.37 51.89
CA ILE A 18 13.18 12.16 51.09
C ILE A 18 12.76 12.40 49.64
N ALA A 19 11.57 12.96 49.41
CA ALA A 19 11.08 13.26 48.07
C ALA A 19 11.92 14.31 47.33
N GLU A 20 12.42 15.33 48.04
CA GLU A 20 13.32 16.35 47.47
C GLU A 20 14.66 15.75 47.06
N ALA A 21 15.24 14.87 47.89
CA ALA A 21 16.47 14.16 47.57
C ALA A 21 16.30 13.23 46.37
N ASP A 22 15.20 12.47 46.33
CA ASP A 22 14.85 11.61 45.19
C ASP A 22 14.68 12.42 43.90
N ALA A 23 13.96 13.54 43.95
CA ALA A 23 13.79 14.44 42.80
C ALA A 23 15.11 15.07 42.32
N ALA A 24 16.08 15.25 43.21
CA ALA A 24 17.43 15.69 42.89
C ALA A 24 18.35 14.56 42.38
N ASN A 25 17.81 13.36 42.15
CA ASN A 25 18.54 12.15 41.75
C ASN A 25 19.63 11.73 42.76
N ILE A 26 19.40 12.00 44.05
CA ILE A 26 20.25 11.47 45.12
C ILE A 26 19.75 10.07 45.45
N ASP A 27 20.68 9.11 45.56
CA ASP A 27 20.37 7.77 46.07
C ASP A 27 19.96 7.86 47.55
N ILE A 28 18.66 7.80 47.80
CA ILE A 28 18.04 7.95 49.13
C ILE A 28 18.37 6.79 50.08
N VAL A 29 18.79 5.64 49.55
CA VAL A 29 19.22 4.48 50.37
C VAL A 29 20.68 4.67 50.76
N ALA A 30 21.56 4.98 49.80
CA ALA A 30 22.98 5.23 50.07
C ALA A 30 23.20 6.48 50.95
N ALA A 31 22.34 7.50 50.82
CA ALA A 31 22.35 8.69 51.66
C ALA A 31 21.80 8.44 53.09
N GLY A 32 21.31 7.23 53.38
CA GLY A 32 20.75 6.87 54.69
C GLY A 32 19.43 7.59 55.02
N LEU A 33 18.75 8.13 54.02
CA LEU A 33 17.44 8.79 54.19
C LEU A 33 16.32 7.76 54.35
N VAL A 34 16.48 6.57 53.77
CA VAL A 34 15.60 5.42 53.99
C VAL A 34 16.42 4.26 54.59
N PRO A 35 15.98 3.65 55.71
CA PRO A 35 16.70 2.56 56.38
C PRO A 35 16.86 1.28 55.55
N ASN A 36 15.93 0.99 54.63
CA ASN A 36 15.97 -0.16 53.73
C ASN A 36 15.09 0.08 52.49
N VAL A 37 15.18 -0.82 51.50
CA VAL A 37 14.45 -0.72 50.22
C VAL A 37 12.97 -1.10 50.29
N GLU A 38 12.51 -1.66 51.41
CA GLU A 38 11.15 -2.19 51.58
C GLU A 38 10.18 -1.13 52.15
N LEU A 39 10.72 -0.03 52.69
CA LEU A 39 9.93 1.02 53.32
C LEU A 39 9.30 1.95 52.27
N PRO A 40 7.97 2.17 52.32
CA PRO A 40 7.28 3.07 51.40
C PRO A 40 7.38 4.52 51.88
N TRP A 41 8.60 5.03 52.06
CA TRP A 41 8.85 6.41 52.50
C TRP A 41 9.15 7.33 51.32
N GLY A 42 8.79 8.60 51.45
CA GLY A 42 8.82 9.61 50.39
C GLY A 42 7.46 9.78 49.71
N LEU A 43 7.47 10.41 48.54
CA LEU A 43 6.29 10.61 47.70
C LEU A 43 6.49 9.87 46.37
N ARG A 44 5.41 9.34 45.80
CA ARG A 44 5.45 8.68 44.50
C ARG A 44 5.70 9.71 43.40
N ARG A 45 6.60 9.37 42.48
CA ARG A 45 6.77 10.10 41.22
C ARG A 45 5.54 9.92 40.32
N VAL A 46 5.31 10.91 39.45
CA VAL A 46 4.17 10.92 38.53
C VAL A 46 4.31 9.88 37.41
N ASP A 47 5.54 9.67 36.93
CA ASP A 47 5.88 8.64 35.96
C ASP A 47 5.92 7.23 36.57
N GLY A 48 5.87 7.11 37.90
CA GLY A 48 5.98 5.85 38.63
C GLY A 48 7.40 5.29 38.74
N SER A 49 8.44 6.03 38.35
CA SER A 49 9.83 5.62 38.60
C SER A 49 10.17 5.64 40.10
N ASN A 50 11.20 4.89 40.49
CA ASN A 50 11.68 4.74 41.86
C ASN A 50 10.63 4.24 42.87
N ASN A 51 9.60 3.53 42.41
CA ASN A 51 8.71 2.78 43.30
C ASN A 51 9.36 1.49 43.85
N ASN A 52 10.44 1.03 43.21
CA ASN A 52 11.29 -0.06 43.69
C ASN A 52 12.74 0.47 43.82
N LEU A 53 13.30 0.34 45.02
CA LEU A 53 14.60 0.91 45.39
C LEU A 53 15.77 -0.08 45.21
N ILE A 54 15.52 -1.25 44.62
CA ILE A 54 16.57 -2.21 44.26
C ILE A 54 17.27 -1.71 42.98
N PRO A 55 18.61 -1.58 42.97
CA PRO A 55 19.35 -1.17 41.79
C PRO A 55 19.02 -2.03 40.55
N GLY A 56 18.71 -1.37 39.43
CA GLY A 56 18.27 -2.00 38.18
C GLY A 56 16.78 -2.34 38.09
N GLN A 57 15.98 -2.01 39.11
CA GLN A 57 14.52 -2.21 39.13
C GLN A 57 13.73 -0.90 39.29
N GLU A 58 14.39 0.25 39.13
CA GLU A 58 13.86 1.59 39.35
C GLU A 58 12.63 1.90 38.49
N HIS A 59 12.57 1.29 37.31
CA HIS A 59 11.48 1.48 36.34
C HIS A 59 10.39 0.40 36.42
N PHE A 60 10.42 -0.48 37.42
CA PHE A 60 9.39 -1.52 37.54
C PHE A 60 8.02 -0.91 37.82
N GLY A 61 7.14 -0.98 36.83
CA GLY A 61 5.78 -0.42 36.89
C GLY A 61 5.71 1.07 36.60
N SER A 62 6.80 1.70 36.15
CA SER A 62 6.75 3.08 35.64
C SER A 62 6.09 3.13 34.26
N ALA A 63 5.57 4.30 33.90
CA ALA A 63 5.04 4.58 32.58
C ALA A 63 6.11 4.42 31.48
N ASP A 64 5.65 4.25 30.24
CA ASP A 64 6.48 4.13 29.03
C ASP A 64 7.53 3.00 29.06
N GLN A 65 7.29 1.97 29.87
CA GLN A 65 8.09 0.74 29.87
C GLN A 65 7.43 -0.35 29.03
N PRO A 66 8.19 -1.10 28.21
CA PRO A 66 7.66 -2.26 27.53
C PRO A 66 7.23 -3.32 28.56
N PHE A 67 6.10 -3.97 28.31
CA PHE A 67 5.67 -5.09 29.15
C PHE A 67 6.71 -6.22 29.13
N LYS A 68 7.01 -6.78 30.31
CA LYS A 68 7.81 -7.98 30.42
C LYS A 68 7.09 -9.14 29.72
N ARG A 69 7.79 -9.81 28.81
CA ARG A 69 7.24 -10.94 28.06
C ARG A 69 7.64 -12.24 28.74
N SER A 70 6.66 -13.06 29.08
CA SER A 70 6.89 -14.41 29.64
C SER A 70 7.27 -15.43 28.58
N LEU A 71 6.97 -15.15 27.31
CA LEU A 71 7.25 -16.00 26.16
C LEU A 71 8.02 -15.21 25.10
N LEU A 72 8.72 -15.94 24.25
CA LEU A 72 9.34 -15.38 23.06
C LEU A 72 8.26 -14.86 22.12
N GLN A 73 8.55 -13.73 21.48
CA GLN A 73 7.73 -13.25 20.39
C GLN A 73 8.05 -14.07 19.15
N ASP A 74 7.00 -14.50 18.46
CA ASP A 74 7.10 -15.12 17.16
C ASP A 74 6.29 -14.28 16.17
N PHE A 75 6.96 -13.79 15.14
CA PHE A 75 6.37 -12.99 14.09
C PHE A 75 6.42 -13.77 12.79
N ARG A 76 5.39 -13.60 11.96
CA ARG A 76 5.36 -14.25 10.66
C ARG A 76 6.30 -13.55 9.70
N ASN A 77 6.99 -14.36 8.91
CA ASN A 77 7.70 -13.97 7.73
C ASN A 77 7.02 -14.66 6.55
N ASP A 78 6.40 -13.87 5.67
CA ASP A 78 5.59 -14.41 4.58
C ASP A 78 6.46 -15.02 3.48
N ALA A 79 7.60 -14.37 3.18
CA ALA A 79 8.57 -14.79 2.18
C ALA A 79 7.99 -15.08 0.77
N ASP A 80 6.85 -14.49 0.44
CA ASP A 80 6.14 -14.62 -0.83
C ASP A 80 6.74 -13.77 -1.98
N GLY A 81 7.63 -12.84 -1.64
CA GLY A 81 8.35 -12.00 -2.60
C GLY A 81 7.64 -10.69 -2.92
N ASP A 82 6.70 -10.27 -2.09
CA ASP A 82 6.02 -8.99 -2.24
C ASP A 82 6.98 -7.80 -2.28
N THR A 83 6.70 -6.88 -3.21
CA THR A 83 7.49 -5.66 -3.36
C THR A 83 6.63 -4.45 -3.69
N ILE A 84 7.07 -3.28 -3.24
CA ILE A 84 6.49 -2.01 -3.65
C ILE A 84 7.60 -1.04 -4.05
N GLN A 85 7.50 -0.53 -5.28
CA GLN A 85 8.40 0.49 -5.80
C GLN A 85 7.78 1.88 -5.62
N PHE A 86 8.52 2.78 -5.00
CA PHE A 86 8.15 4.18 -4.81
C PHE A 86 8.80 5.08 -5.87
N GLY A 87 8.06 6.11 -6.26
CA GLY A 87 8.51 7.14 -7.22
C GLY A 87 7.79 7.09 -8.57
N PRO A 88 8.03 8.08 -9.44
CA PRO A 88 7.42 8.13 -10.77
C PRO A 88 7.92 6.99 -11.68
N PRO A 89 7.18 6.66 -12.77
CA PRO A 89 7.64 5.67 -13.75
C PRO A 89 9.06 5.96 -14.24
N GLY A 90 9.92 4.94 -14.21
CA GLY A 90 11.33 5.04 -14.59
C GLY A 90 12.31 5.24 -13.42
N THR A 91 11.85 5.31 -12.17
CA THR A 91 12.77 5.27 -11.02
C THR A 91 13.56 3.95 -10.98
N PRO A 92 14.88 3.98 -10.75
CA PRO A 92 15.64 2.76 -10.50
C PRO A 92 15.14 2.06 -9.24
N ALA A 93 15.00 0.74 -9.30
CA ALA A 93 14.63 -0.08 -8.15
C ALA A 93 15.86 -0.33 -7.27
N ILE A 94 15.95 0.38 -6.15
CA ILE A 94 17.05 0.30 -5.19
C ILE A 94 16.48 -0.17 -3.85
N PRO A 95 16.81 -1.39 -3.40
CA PRO A 95 16.35 -1.93 -2.12
C PRO A 95 16.65 -0.98 -0.96
N GLY A 96 15.63 -0.69 -0.14
CA GLY A 96 15.75 0.18 1.04
C GLY A 96 15.77 1.69 0.72
N VAL A 97 15.67 2.08 -0.56
CA VAL A 97 15.59 3.50 -0.96
C VAL A 97 14.32 3.76 -1.76
N THR A 98 14.15 3.06 -2.88
CA THR A 98 12.98 3.19 -3.77
C THR A 98 12.20 1.89 -3.90
N LEU A 99 12.76 0.76 -3.46
CA LEU A 99 12.12 -0.55 -3.48
C LEU A 99 12.05 -1.11 -2.06
N LEU A 100 10.83 -1.30 -1.56
CA LEU A 100 10.57 -2.04 -0.32
C LEU A 100 10.29 -3.50 -0.68
N THR A 101 10.97 -4.41 0.02
CA THR A 101 10.98 -5.87 -0.22
C THR A 101 10.86 -6.68 1.08
N ASN A 102 10.74 -6.01 2.22
CA ASN A 102 10.68 -6.69 3.51
C ASN A 102 9.27 -7.24 3.74
N THR A 103 9.13 -8.57 3.85
CA THR A 103 7.88 -9.27 4.15
C THR A 103 7.89 -9.90 5.55
N ASP A 104 8.85 -9.52 6.40
CA ASP A 104 9.04 -10.06 7.74
C ASP A 104 8.57 -9.08 8.82
N TYR A 105 7.47 -9.44 9.50
CA TYR A 105 6.92 -8.67 10.62
C TYR A 105 7.78 -8.70 11.88
N GLY A 106 8.78 -9.58 11.93
CA GLY A 106 9.78 -9.69 13.00
C GLY A 106 10.87 -8.63 12.93
N VAL A 107 11.03 -7.95 11.78
CA VAL A 107 12.02 -6.89 11.61
C VAL A 107 11.56 -5.64 12.35
N ARG A 108 12.07 -5.49 13.57
CA ARG A 108 11.84 -4.32 14.44
C ARG A 108 13.06 -3.44 14.41
N ALA A 109 12.94 -2.30 13.76
CA ALA A 109 13.96 -1.27 13.78
C ALA A 109 13.35 0.08 14.15
N GLU A 110 14.09 0.87 14.91
CA GLU A 110 13.71 2.25 15.18
C GLU A 110 13.75 3.04 13.87
N ASN A 111 12.80 3.96 13.70
CA ASN A 111 12.83 4.91 12.60
C ASN A 111 13.96 5.92 12.88
N THR A 112 15.15 5.60 12.40
CA THR A 112 16.33 6.46 12.52
C THR A 112 16.51 7.39 11.32
N ASN A 113 15.64 7.31 10.31
CA ASN A 113 15.77 8.14 9.11
C ASN A 113 15.15 9.53 9.37
N PRO A 114 15.91 10.62 9.21
CA PRO A 114 15.38 11.97 9.37
C PRO A 114 14.32 12.35 8.32
N ASP A 115 14.18 11.58 7.24
CA ASP A 115 13.08 11.70 6.30
C ASP A 115 11.92 10.75 6.70
N PRO A 116 10.83 11.26 7.30
CA PRO A 116 9.69 10.44 7.70
C PRO A 116 8.88 9.90 6.51
N ARG A 117 9.22 10.29 5.26
CA ARG A 117 8.56 9.82 4.05
C ARG A 117 9.36 8.77 3.27
N GLY A 118 10.56 8.43 3.73
CA GLY A 118 11.38 7.36 3.15
C GLY A 118 11.00 5.97 3.68
N ILE A 119 11.41 4.93 2.96
CA ILE A 119 11.36 3.55 3.46
C ILE A 119 12.17 3.47 4.75
N GLN A 120 11.56 2.92 5.79
CA GLN A 120 12.17 2.71 7.09
C GLN A 120 12.64 1.27 7.25
N PRO A 121 13.63 1.00 8.12
CA PRO A 121 14.20 -0.34 8.23
C PRO A 121 13.24 -1.38 8.83
N GLY A 122 12.11 -0.96 9.41
CA GLY A 122 11.03 -1.83 9.91
C GLY A 122 9.75 -1.80 9.07
N ASP A 123 9.74 -1.13 7.92
CA ASP A 123 8.57 -1.14 7.04
C ASP A 123 8.39 -2.53 6.44
N VAL A 124 7.13 -2.98 6.33
CA VAL A 124 6.75 -4.28 5.79
C VAL A 124 5.83 -4.06 4.59
N VAL A 125 6.06 -4.83 3.52
CA VAL A 125 5.14 -4.93 2.39
C VAL A 125 4.40 -6.27 2.49
N ASP A 126 3.07 -6.19 2.41
CA ASP A 126 2.16 -7.34 2.40
C ASP A 126 0.91 -6.95 1.58
N ALA A 127 0.70 -7.62 0.45
CA ALA A 127 -0.42 -7.47 -0.45
C ALA A 127 -1.55 -8.47 -0.14
N ASP A 128 -1.28 -9.54 0.60
CA ASP A 128 -2.20 -10.65 0.83
C ASP A 128 -3.52 -10.22 1.48
N PRO A 129 -3.56 -9.38 2.53
CA PRO A 129 -4.81 -8.88 3.08
C PRO A 129 -5.70 -8.20 2.04
N ARG A 130 -5.09 -7.49 1.08
CA ARG A 130 -5.82 -6.83 -0.01
C ARG A 130 -6.25 -7.82 -1.09
N ILE A 131 -5.39 -8.77 -1.45
CA ILE A 131 -5.70 -9.82 -2.41
C ILE A 131 -6.85 -10.69 -1.89
N ILE A 132 -6.75 -11.18 -0.66
CA ILE A 132 -7.77 -11.99 0.01
C ILE A 132 -9.09 -11.24 0.08
N SER A 133 -9.08 -9.96 0.44
CA SER A 133 -10.29 -9.14 0.46
C SER A 133 -10.95 -9.05 -0.91
N ASN A 134 -10.17 -8.83 -1.97
CA ASN A 134 -10.70 -8.79 -3.34
C ASN A 134 -11.28 -10.14 -3.77
N LEU A 135 -10.64 -11.26 -3.41
CA LEU A 135 -11.13 -12.61 -3.71
C LEU A 135 -12.43 -12.94 -2.96
N ILE A 136 -12.58 -12.48 -1.71
CA ILE A 136 -13.81 -12.69 -0.91
C ILE A 136 -14.96 -11.85 -1.46
N VAL A 137 -14.69 -10.60 -1.87
CA VAL A 137 -15.71 -9.67 -2.37
C VAL A 137 -16.06 -9.94 -3.84
N ASP A 138 -15.27 -10.74 -4.56
CA ASP A 138 -15.52 -11.08 -5.96
C ASP A 138 -16.82 -11.89 -6.14
N GLN A 139 -17.89 -11.22 -6.56
CA GLN A 139 -19.18 -11.81 -6.93
C GLN A 139 -19.32 -12.03 -8.45
N THR A 140 -18.23 -11.96 -9.22
CA THR A 140 -18.27 -12.18 -10.66
C THR A 140 -18.37 -13.67 -11.01
N ALA A 141 -18.70 -13.96 -12.26
CA ALA A 141 -18.72 -15.33 -12.79
C ALA A 141 -17.33 -15.99 -12.86
N ASN A 142 -16.26 -15.26 -12.55
CA ASN A 142 -14.90 -15.80 -12.49
C ASN A 142 -14.61 -16.50 -11.16
N ASN A 143 -15.42 -16.27 -10.13
CA ASN A 143 -15.28 -16.88 -8.83
C ASN A 143 -16.19 -18.13 -8.74
N PRO A 144 -15.63 -19.35 -8.71
CA PRO A 144 -16.42 -20.58 -8.61
C PRO A 144 -17.29 -20.62 -7.34
N ALA A 145 -16.82 -20.03 -6.24
CA ALA A 145 -17.58 -19.98 -5.00
C ALA A 145 -18.81 -19.06 -5.11
N ALA A 146 -18.69 -17.95 -5.84
CA ALA A 146 -19.81 -17.05 -6.13
C ALA A 146 -20.85 -17.74 -7.03
N VAL A 147 -20.41 -18.44 -8.08
CA VAL A 147 -21.28 -19.23 -8.97
C VAL A 147 -21.97 -20.34 -8.20
N TYR A 148 -21.23 -21.10 -7.38
CA TYR A 148 -21.78 -22.16 -6.55
C TYR A 148 -22.88 -21.66 -5.61
N ARG A 149 -22.66 -20.50 -4.97
CA ARG A 149 -23.67 -19.87 -4.10
C ARG A 149 -24.88 -19.37 -4.90
N ALA A 150 -24.67 -18.85 -6.10
CA ALA A 150 -25.75 -18.43 -6.99
C ALA A 150 -26.63 -19.62 -7.44
N LEU A 151 -26.01 -20.76 -7.76
CA LEU A 151 -26.72 -22.00 -8.11
C LEU A 151 -27.55 -22.54 -6.94
N GLN A 152 -27.00 -22.53 -5.72
CA GLN A 152 -27.79 -22.86 -4.52
C GLN A 152 -28.96 -21.90 -4.32
N ALA A 153 -28.75 -20.59 -4.50
CA ALA A 153 -29.82 -19.60 -4.40
C ALA A 153 -30.91 -19.79 -5.47
N ALA A 154 -30.56 -20.36 -6.62
CA ALA A 154 -31.50 -20.77 -7.67
C ALA A 154 -32.24 -22.09 -7.36
N GLY A 155 -31.97 -22.72 -6.22
CA GLY A 155 -32.68 -23.91 -5.73
C GLY A 155 -32.02 -25.25 -6.06
N LEU A 156 -30.78 -25.27 -6.57
CA LEU A 156 -30.04 -26.50 -6.78
C LEU A 156 -29.44 -27.03 -5.47
N ASP A 157 -29.40 -28.36 -5.34
CA ASP A 157 -28.70 -29.00 -4.22
C ASP A 157 -27.17 -28.90 -4.39
N ASN A 158 -26.44 -29.17 -3.31
CA ASN A 158 -24.98 -29.06 -3.30
C ASN A 158 -24.30 -29.94 -4.35
N ALA A 159 -24.79 -31.17 -4.55
CA ALA A 159 -24.19 -32.11 -5.48
C ALA A 159 -24.35 -31.65 -6.93
N THR A 160 -25.56 -31.21 -7.30
CA THR A 160 -25.85 -30.71 -8.65
C THR A 160 -25.14 -29.38 -8.90
N ALA A 161 -25.16 -28.46 -7.93
CA ALA A 161 -24.46 -27.19 -8.05
C ALA A 161 -22.94 -27.38 -8.24
N PHE A 162 -22.33 -28.34 -7.56
CA PHE A 162 -20.91 -28.64 -7.70
C PHE A 162 -20.58 -29.28 -9.05
N GLY A 163 -21.43 -30.20 -9.52
CA GLY A 163 -21.26 -30.84 -10.82
C GLY A 163 -21.36 -29.89 -12.03
N LEU A 164 -22.06 -28.75 -11.88
CA LEU A 164 -22.22 -27.75 -12.94
C LEU A 164 -21.10 -26.70 -13.00
N LEU A 165 -20.17 -26.67 -12.04
CA LEU A 165 -19.16 -25.61 -11.97
C LEU A 165 -18.21 -25.63 -13.17
N ASP A 166 -17.78 -26.80 -13.62
CA ASP A 166 -16.89 -26.94 -14.78
C ASP A 166 -17.57 -26.48 -16.08
N ASP A 167 -18.85 -26.83 -16.26
CA ASP A 167 -19.66 -26.40 -17.40
C ASP A 167 -19.82 -24.87 -17.40
N PHE A 168 -20.08 -24.28 -16.23
CA PHE A 168 -20.18 -22.82 -16.09
C PHE A 168 -18.84 -22.15 -16.37
N ALA A 169 -17.73 -22.68 -15.86
CA ALA A 169 -16.39 -22.16 -16.11
C ALA A 169 -16.04 -22.21 -17.60
N ALA A 170 -16.38 -23.30 -18.29
CA ALA A 170 -16.19 -23.43 -19.73
C ALA A 170 -17.04 -22.43 -20.52
N ALA A 171 -18.31 -22.22 -20.12
CA ALA A 171 -19.17 -21.23 -20.74
C ALA A 171 -18.64 -19.79 -20.56
N VAL A 172 -18.16 -19.44 -19.35
CA VAL A 172 -17.54 -18.14 -19.07
C VAL A 172 -16.29 -17.93 -19.92
N LEU A 173 -15.45 -18.96 -20.06
CA LEU A 173 -14.26 -18.90 -20.91
C LEU A 173 -14.63 -18.69 -22.38
N ALA A 174 -15.62 -19.41 -22.90
CA ALA A 174 -16.08 -19.24 -24.27
C ALA A 174 -16.60 -17.82 -24.57
N VAL A 175 -17.31 -17.19 -23.61
CA VAL A 175 -17.75 -15.80 -23.74
C VAL A 175 -16.56 -14.83 -23.75
N LYS A 176 -15.54 -15.07 -22.93
CA LYS A 176 -14.31 -14.25 -22.92
C LYS A 176 -13.56 -14.36 -24.25
N ASP A 177 -13.38 -15.57 -24.76
CA ASP A 177 -12.69 -15.80 -26.03
C ASP A 177 -13.44 -15.15 -27.20
N ALA A 178 -14.77 -15.26 -27.22
CA ALA A 178 -15.61 -14.57 -28.19
C ALA A 178 -15.47 -13.04 -28.09
N ARG A 179 -15.35 -12.50 -26.86
CA ARG A 179 -15.15 -11.07 -26.66
C ARG A 179 -13.79 -10.60 -27.20
N VAL A 180 -12.72 -11.34 -26.93
CA VAL A 180 -11.38 -11.05 -27.46
C VAL A 180 -11.39 -11.06 -28.99
N ALA A 181 -12.07 -12.02 -29.62
CA ALA A 181 -12.19 -12.08 -31.07
C ALA A 181 -12.96 -10.87 -31.65
N ILE A 182 -14.01 -10.41 -30.98
CA ILE A 182 -14.77 -9.21 -31.36
C ILE A 182 -13.90 -7.96 -31.24
N ASP A 183 -13.15 -7.81 -30.15
CA ASP A 183 -12.28 -6.65 -29.94
C ASP A 183 -11.18 -6.60 -31.03
N ALA A 184 -10.56 -7.74 -31.36
CA ALA A 184 -9.61 -7.83 -32.48
C ALA A 184 -10.23 -7.49 -33.85
N ALA A 185 -11.48 -7.90 -34.09
CA ALA A 185 -12.20 -7.54 -35.31
C ALA A 185 -12.49 -6.02 -35.38
N ASN A 186 -12.85 -5.39 -34.26
CA ASN A 186 -13.09 -3.95 -34.17
C ASN A 186 -11.82 -3.14 -34.42
N ASP A 187 -10.68 -3.59 -33.91
CA ASP A 187 -9.37 -2.98 -34.19
C ASP A 187 -9.05 -3.04 -35.69
N LEU A 188 -9.30 -4.18 -36.32
CA LEU A 188 -9.11 -4.34 -37.76
C LEU A 188 -10.04 -3.42 -38.57
N VAL A 189 -11.31 -3.29 -38.19
CA VAL A 189 -12.25 -2.37 -38.84
C VAL A 189 -11.74 -0.94 -38.74
N THR A 190 -11.26 -0.53 -37.56
CA THR A 190 -10.70 0.82 -37.34
C THR A 190 -9.49 1.08 -38.23
N LEU A 191 -8.56 0.11 -38.32
CA LEU A 191 -7.42 0.20 -39.23
C LEU A 191 -7.85 0.30 -40.70
N ARG A 192 -8.83 -0.51 -41.12
CA ARG A 192 -9.36 -0.48 -42.50
C ARG A 192 -10.06 0.84 -42.83
N THR A 193 -10.80 1.42 -41.88
CA THR A 193 -11.41 2.73 -42.03
C THR A 193 -10.34 3.82 -42.21
N GLN A 194 -9.28 3.81 -41.41
CA GLN A 194 -8.15 4.75 -41.57
C GLN A 194 -7.47 4.60 -42.95
N GLN A 195 -7.25 3.37 -43.40
CA GLN A 195 -6.68 3.09 -44.73
C GLN A 195 -7.60 3.58 -45.87
N LEU A 196 -8.92 3.41 -45.73
CA LEU A 196 -9.89 3.90 -46.71
C LEU A 196 -9.87 5.43 -46.77
N THR A 197 -9.91 6.12 -45.63
CA THR A 197 -9.84 7.59 -45.58
C THR A 197 -8.55 8.11 -46.21
N ALA A 198 -7.42 7.43 -45.99
CA ALA A 198 -6.16 7.79 -46.66
C ALA A 198 -6.25 7.61 -48.19
N ALA A 199 -6.77 6.47 -48.66
CA ALA A 199 -6.93 6.19 -50.09
C ALA A 199 -7.93 7.14 -50.78
N GLU A 200 -8.98 7.57 -50.08
CA GLU A 200 -9.92 8.59 -50.55
C GLU A 200 -9.23 9.95 -50.72
N GLY A 201 -8.33 10.31 -49.79
CA GLY A 201 -7.46 11.49 -49.92
C GLY A 201 -6.54 11.40 -51.14
N ASP A 202 -5.83 10.28 -51.29
CA ASP A 202 -4.94 10.05 -52.44
C ASP A 202 -5.69 10.13 -53.79
N LEU A 203 -6.92 9.59 -53.85
CA LEU A 203 -7.77 9.68 -55.04
C LEU A 203 -8.18 11.11 -55.35
N ALA A 204 -8.55 11.89 -54.33
CA ALA A 204 -8.91 13.30 -54.50
C ALA A 204 -7.72 14.11 -55.06
N ASP A 205 -6.51 13.87 -54.54
CA ASP A 205 -5.27 14.49 -55.02
C ASP A 205 -4.96 14.09 -56.47
N ALA A 206 -5.12 12.82 -56.83
CA ALA A 206 -4.92 12.34 -58.21
C ALA A 206 -5.92 12.95 -59.20
N LEU A 207 -7.19 13.09 -58.81
CA LEU A 207 -8.22 13.74 -59.62
C LEU A 207 -7.90 15.23 -59.84
N ALA A 208 -7.46 15.93 -58.80
CA ALA A 208 -7.03 17.32 -58.90
C ALA A 208 -5.83 17.49 -59.84
N ALA A 209 -4.83 16.60 -59.74
CA ALA A 209 -3.67 16.59 -60.63
C ALA A 209 -4.05 16.34 -62.10
N ASN A 210 -4.96 15.39 -62.36
CA ASN A 210 -5.45 15.11 -63.71
C ASN A 210 -6.21 16.30 -64.32
N ALA A 211 -7.05 16.98 -63.53
CA ALA A 211 -7.75 18.19 -63.97
C ALA A 211 -6.76 19.31 -64.33
N ALA A 212 -5.69 19.50 -63.54
CA ALA A 212 -4.64 20.46 -63.86
C ALA A 212 -3.90 20.10 -65.16
N GLN A 213 -3.59 18.81 -65.38
CA GLN A 213 -2.95 18.34 -66.61
C GLN A 213 -3.83 18.59 -67.84
N ALA A 214 -5.15 18.39 -67.74
CA ALA A 214 -6.07 18.66 -68.84
C ALA A 214 -6.07 20.14 -69.26
N VAL A 215 -5.98 21.06 -68.30
CA VAL A 215 -5.85 22.51 -68.58
C VAL A 215 -4.54 22.81 -69.32
N ILE A 216 -3.43 22.20 -68.89
CA ILE A 216 -2.12 22.38 -69.52
C ILE A 216 -2.14 21.88 -70.98
N VAL A 217 -2.72 20.70 -71.21
CA VAL A 217 -2.84 20.12 -72.57
C VAL A 217 -3.69 21.02 -73.47
N ALA A 218 -4.85 21.48 -72.98
CA ALA A 218 -5.71 22.38 -73.75
C ALA A 218 -5.00 23.71 -74.11
N ALA A 219 -4.22 24.28 -73.18
CA ALA A 219 -3.42 25.47 -73.44
C ALA A 219 -2.33 25.23 -74.50
N TYR A 220 -1.69 24.06 -74.46
CA TYR A 220 -0.70 23.67 -75.46
C TYR A 220 -1.32 23.50 -76.85
N GLU A 221 -2.45 22.80 -76.95
CA GLU A 221 -3.18 22.62 -78.21
C GLU A 221 -3.62 23.96 -78.82
N ALA A 222 -4.14 24.88 -78.00
CA ALA A 222 -4.50 26.23 -78.44
C ALA A 222 -3.29 27.04 -78.94
N ALA A 223 -2.14 26.95 -78.26
CA ALA A 223 -0.91 27.60 -78.68
C ALA A 223 -0.37 27.01 -80.00
N SER A 224 -0.42 25.68 -80.16
CA SER A 224 -0.01 24.99 -81.38
C SER A 224 -0.88 25.36 -82.58
N ALA A 225 -2.20 25.40 -82.41
CA ALA A 225 -3.14 25.82 -83.45
C ALA A 225 -2.90 27.27 -83.89
N SER A 226 -2.62 28.17 -82.94
CA SER A 226 -2.28 29.58 -83.22
C SER A 226 -1.00 29.68 -84.07
N LEU A 227 0.02 28.87 -83.76
CA LEU A 227 1.27 28.85 -84.52
C LEU A 227 1.07 28.35 -85.96
N GLN A 228 0.25 27.31 -86.17
CA GLN A 228 -0.05 26.79 -87.51
C GLN A 228 -0.80 27.80 -88.39
N SER A 229 -1.64 28.65 -87.80
CA SER A 229 -2.37 29.70 -88.53
C SER A 229 -1.51 30.91 -88.92
N ALA A 230 -0.30 31.03 -88.36
CA ALA A 230 0.61 32.16 -88.57
C ALA A 230 1.67 31.91 -89.67
N VAL A 231 1.66 30.72 -90.29
CA VAL A 231 2.52 30.30 -91.41
C VAL A 231 1.71 30.23 -92.68
#